data_AF-A0A4R3J5P0-F1
#
_entry.id   AF-A0A4R3J5P0-F1
#
_cell.length_a   1.000
_cell.length_b   1.000
_cell.length_c   1.000
_cell.angle_alpha   90.00
_cell.angle_beta   90.00
_cell.angle_gamma   90.00
#
_symmetry.space_group_name_H-M   'P 1'
#
loop_
_entity.id
_entity.type
_entity.pdbx_description
1 polymer ?
#
loop_
_entity_poly.entity_id
_entity_poly.type
_entity_poly.pdbx_seq_one_letter_code
_entity_poly.pdbx_strand_id
1 'polypeptide(L)'
;MLLERGIEVSYETVRRWTAKFEPQIARNLRRCQRRSGDIWHLDEVVVTISGKTFWLWRAVYQRGVVLEEILQSQRDKQAAKRLLRKLMKRAGSVPKRIITDMLRSYGAVKRELLLQLDHLSYKGLSNRAENSHLPFRKRERVMQGHRSPDGLQRFVSIHSAVRNYFSVPTRRRAALTIRYHRMEALCAWKVAASIA
;
A
#
# COMPACT_ATOMS: atom_id res chain seq x y z
N MET A 1 0.54 9.92 24.30
CA MET A 1 1.22 8.69 23.83
C MET A 1 2.35 8.34 24.78
N LEU A 2 2.53 7.04 25.14
CA LEU A 2 3.53 6.40 26.05
C LEU A 2 4.27 7.28 27.08
N LEU A 3 4.95 8.34 26.64
CA LEU A 3 5.40 9.45 27.48
C LEU A 3 4.28 10.05 28.36
N GLU A 4 3.06 10.23 27.83
CA GLU A 4 1.87 10.66 28.62
C GLU A 4 1.50 9.65 29.72
N ARG A 5 2.00 8.41 29.63
CA ARG A 5 1.86 7.37 30.65
C ARG A 5 3.12 7.21 31.51
N GLY A 6 4.10 8.12 31.39
CA GLY A 6 5.39 8.03 32.07
C GLY A 6 6.31 6.93 31.56
N ILE A 7 6.00 6.30 30.41
CA ILE A 7 6.81 5.23 29.84
C ILE A 7 7.85 5.84 28.91
N GLU A 8 9.12 5.79 29.32
CA GLU A 8 10.24 6.16 28.47
C GLU A 8 10.57 5.02 27.50
N VAL A 9 10.72 5.35 26.22
CA VAL A 9 10.90 4.34 25.17
C VAL A 9 12.05 4.74 24.28
N SER A 10 13.08 3.89 24.22
CA SER A 10 14.19 4.07 23.29
C SER A 10 13.77 3.80 21.85
N TYR A 11 14.52 4.35 20.90
CA TYR A 11 14.35 4.07 19.47
C TYR A 11 14.41 2.57 19.16
N GLU A 12 15.34 1.82 19.77
CA GLU A 12 15.46 0.38 19.54
C GLU A 12 14.25 -0.41 20.06
N THR A 13 13.64 0.04 21.15
CA THR A 13 12.39 -0.56 21.65
C THR A 13 11.27 -0.41 20.61
N VAL A 14 11.08 0.79 20.06
CA VAL A 14 10.10 1.05 19.00
C VAL A 14 10.40 0.21 17.75
N ARG A 15 11.68 0.12 17.37
CA ARG A 15 12.11 -0.67 16.20
C ARG A 15 11.81 -2.16 16.37
N ARG A 16 12.11 -2.74 17.54
CA ARG A 16 11.82 -4.15 17.86
C ARG A 16 10.32 -4.43 17.92
N TRP A 17 9.55 -3.54 18.53
CA TRP A 17 8.09 -3.65 18.54
C TRP A 17 7.51 -3.58 17.14
N THR A 18 7.99 -2.66 16.32
CA THR A 18 7.60 -2.59 14.90
C THR A 18 7.88 -3.93 14.23
N ALA A 19 9.11 -4.45 14.32
CA ALA A 19 9.45 -5.75 13.73
C ALA A 19 8.57 -6.91 14.23
N LYS A 20 8.17 -6.91 15.51
CA LYS A 20 7.36 -7.96 16.14
C LYS A 20 5.87 -7.88 15.76
N PHE A 21 5.28 -6.70 15.88
CA PHE A 21 3.82 -6.51 15.80
C PHE A 21 3.33 -6.08 14.41
N GLU A 22 4.17 -5.39 13.63
CA GLU A 22 3.81 -4.89 12.31
C GLU A 22 3.23 -5.97 11.38
N PRO A 23 3.82 -7.18 11.26
CA PRO A 23 3.27 -8.20 10.37
C PRO A 23 1.86 -8.65 10.77
N GLN A 24 1.60 -8.76 12.07
CA GLN A 24 0.30 -9.16 12.61
C GLN A 24 -0.74 -8.05 12.40
N ILE A 25 -0.38 -6.80 12.72
CA ILE A 25 -1.24 -5.63 12.50
C ILE A 25 -1.59 -5.51 11.02
N ALA A 26 -0.59 -5.55 10.14
CA ALA A 26 -0.81 -5.44 8.71
C ALA A 26 -1.67 -6.59 8.17
N ARG A 27 -1.54 -7.81 8.70
CA ARG A 27 -2.41 -8.94 8.33
C ARG A 27 -3.86 -8.71 8.78
N ASN A 28 -4.08 -8.22 10.00
CA ASN A 28 -5.41 -7.93 10.52
C ASN A 28 -6.09 -6.80 9.73
N LEU A 29 -5.38 -5.69 9.49
CA LEU A 29 -5.89 -4.58 8.69
C LEU A 29 -6.27 -5.03 7.27
N ARG A 30 -5.46 -5.92 6.67
CA ARG A 30 -5.75 -6.49 5.35
C ARG A 30 -6.94 -7.44 5.35
N ARG A 31 -7.22 -8.15 6.45
CA ARG A 31 -8.43 -8.99 6.59
C ARG A 31 -9.69 -8.13 6.73
N CYS A 32 -9.60 -7.01 7.44
CA CYS A 32 -10.70 -6.04 7.57
C CYS A 32 -10.97 -5.25 6.28
N GLN A 33 -10.05 -5.30 5.32
CA GLN A 33 -10.17 -4.57 4.08
C GLN A 33 -11.30 -5.17 3.21
N ARG A 34 -12.29 -4.33 2.87
CA ARG A 34 -13.43 -4.75 2.03
C ARG A 34 -12.93 -5.24 0.66
N ARG A 35 -13.67 -6.19 0.08
CA ARG A 35 -13.39 -6.71 -1.28
C ARG A 35 -13.23 -5.54 -2.24
N SER A 36 -12.10 -5.58 -2.94
CA SER A 36 -11.73 -4.57 -3.92
C SER A 36 -12.46 -4.88 -5.23
N GLY A 37 -12.90 -3.84 -5.94
CA GLY A 37 -13.67 -4.05 -7.16
C GLY A 37 -12.83 -4.49 -8.35
N ASP A 38 -13.49 -4.57 -9.50
CA ASP A 38 -13.03 -5.38 -10.63
C ASP A 38 -11.98 -4.73 -11.55
N ILE A 39 -11.62 -3.46 -11.30
CA ILE A 39 -10.68 -2.67 -12.12
C ILE A 39 -9.39 -2.45 -11.35
N TRP A 40 -8.30 -3.03 -11.85
CA TRP A 40 -6.98 -2.92 -11.23
C TRP A 40 -6.07 -2.04 -12.08
N HIS A 41 -5.38 -1.11 -11.42
CA HIS A 41 -4.32 -0.32 -11.99
C HIS A 41 -2.98 -0.87 -11.51
N LEU A 42 -2.08 -1.21 -12.43
CA LEU A 42 -0.73 -1.69 -12.12
C LEU A 42 0.27 -0.66 -12.59
N ASP A 43 1.25 -0.39 -11.74
CA ASP A 43 2.32 0.55 -12.04
C ASP A 43 3.56 0.22 -11.22
N GLU A 44 4.70 0.75 -11.66
CA GLU A 44 5.98 0.49 -11.06
C GLU A 44 6.72 1.79 -10.74
N VAL A 45 7.45 1.77 -9.62
CA VAL A 45 8.20 2.92 -9.14
C VAL A 45 9.64 2.53 -8.91
N VAL A 46 10.56 3.32 -9.45
CA VAL A 46 11.99 3.15 -9.20
C VAL A 46 12.34 3.63 -7.79
N VAL A 47 13.02 2.79 -7.03
CA VAL A 47 13.53 3.10 -5.69
C VAL A 47 15.01 2.74 -5.63
N THR A 48 15.82 3.65 -5.11
CA THR A 48 17.26 3.42 -4.93
C THR A 48 17.53 3.06 -3.47
N ILE A 49 18.18 1.92 -3.25
CA ILE A 49 18.52 1.39 -1.92
C ILE A 49 20.02 1.12 -1.92
N SER A 50 20.76 1.85 -1.08
CA SER A 50 22.21 1.66 -0.92
C SER A 50 22.97 1.66 -2.25
N GLY A 51 22.63 2.59 -3.15
CA GLY A 51 23.24 2.73 -4.48
C GLY A 51 22.75 1.75 -5.55
N LYS A 52 21.85 0.81 -5.22
CA LYS A 52 21.27 -0.15 -6.17
C LYS A 52 19.84 0.22 -6.52
N THR A 53 19.48 0.05 -7.79
CA THR A 53 18.13 0.33 -8.31
C THR A 53 17.22 -0.88 -8.10
N PHE A 54 16.04 -0.62 -7.53
CA PHE A 54 14.96 -1.58 -7.37
C PHE A 54 13.67 -1.02 -7.97
N TRP A 55 12.74 -1.92 -8.28
CA TRP A 55 11.41 -1.61 -8.79
C TRP A 55 10.37 -2.04 -7.75
N LEU A 56 9.62 -1.07 -7.24
CA LEU A 56 8.44 -1.30 -6.43
C LEU A 56 7.23 -1.44 -7.36
N TRP A 57 6.79 -2.67 -7.52
CA TRP A 57 5.59 -3.01 -8.27
C TRP A 57 4.36 -2.84 -7.39
N ARG A 58 3.39 -2.06 -7.84
CA ARG A 58 2.20 -1.72 -7.07
C ARG A 58 0.92 -1.97 -7.88
N ALA A 59 -0.04 -2.61 -7.23
CA ALA A 59 -1.39 -2.79 -7.72
C ALA A 59 -2.37 -1.96 -6.90
N VAL A 60 -3.26 -1.22 -7.57
CA VAL A 60 -4.19 -0.28 -6.95
C VAL A 60 -5.58 -0.47 -7.53
N TYR A 61 -6.61 -0.46 -6.70
CA TYR A 61 -8.00 -0.45 -7.13
C TYR A 61 -8.45 0.98 -7.52
N GLN A 62 -9.50 1.09 -8.35
CA GLN A 62 -10.07 2.37 -8.82
C GLN A 62 -10.25 3.42 -7.72
N ARG A 63 -10.61 3.01 -6.48
CA ARG A 63 -10.74 3.92 -5.33
C ARG A 63 -9.42 4.35 -4.69
N GLY A 64 -8.26 4.05 -5.28
CA GLY A 64 -6.94 4.47 -4.78
C GLY A 64 -6.45 3.65 -3.59
N VAL A 65 -7.09 2.49 -3.41
CA VAL A 65 -6.80 1.50 -2.37
C VAL A 65 -5.72 0.59 -2.93
N VAL A 66 -4.60 0.48 -2.21
CA VAL A 66 -3.47 -0.34 -2.64
C VAL A 66 -3.78 -1.81 -2.34
N LEU A 67 -3.74 -2.64 -3.38
CA LEU A 67 -4.05 -4.06 -3.27
C LEU A 67 -2.83 -4.86 -2.88
N GLU A 68 -1.75 -4.73 -3.64
CA GLU A 68 -0.54 -5.52 -3.44
C GLU A 68 0.69 -4.75 -3.89
N GLU A 69 1.80 -4.96 -3.19
CA GLU A 69 3.07 -4.28 -3.41
C GLU A 69 4.23 -5.26 -3.24
N ILE A 70 5.13 -5.29 -4.22
CA ILE A 70 6.30 -6.16 -4.20
C ILE A 70 7.51 -5.38 -4.68
N LEU A 71 8.56 -5.37 -3.87
CA LEU A 71 9.86 -4.86 -4.24
C LEU A 71 10.64 -5.95 -4.99
N GLN A 72 11.16 -5.62 -6.17
CA GLN A 72 11.93 -6.53 -7.00
C GLN A 72 13.17 -5.83 -7.58
N SER A 73 14.22 -6.60 -7.84
CA SER A 73 15.48 -6.10 -8.41
C SER A 73 15.47 -6.01 -9.93
N GLN A 74 14.41 -6.47 -10.60
CA GLN A 74 14.33 -6.56 -12.06
C GLN A 74 12.98 -5.97 -12.53
N ARG A 75 13.00 -5.28 -13.67
CA ARG A 75 11.80 -4.79 -14.38
C ARG A 75 11.42 -5.73 -15.52
N ASP A 76 11.15 -6.99 -15.20
CA ASP A 76 10.95 -8.04 -16.20
C ASP A 76 9.54 -8.65 -16.18
N LYS A 77 9.31 -9.57 -17.12
CA LYS A 77 8.06 -10.33 -17.22
C LYS A 77 7.80 -11.18 -15.97
N GLN A 78 8.84 -11.78 -15.39
CA GLN A 78 8.70 -12.66 -14.23
C GLN A 78 8.27 -11.88 -12.98
N ALA A 79 8.75 -10.65 -12.84
CA ALA A 79 8.35 -9.73 -11.79
C ALA A 79 6.88 -9.35 -11.89
N ALA A 80 6.45 -8.89 -13.07
CA ALA A 80 5.04 -8.61 -13.33
C ALA A 80 4.13 -9.85 -13.07
N LYS A 81 4.59 -11.04 -13.47
CA LYS A 81 3.88 -12.30 -13.23
C LYS A 81 3.76 -12.64 -11.74
N ARG A 82 4.83 -12.40 -10.96
CA ARG A 82 4.84 -12.63 -9.51
C ARG A 82 3.85 -11.70 -8.80
N LEU A 83 3.81 -10.42 -9.18
CA LEU A 83 2.82 -9.46 -8.67
C LEU A 83 1.40 -9.95 -8.95
N LEU A 84 1.10 -10.27 -10.22
CA LEU A 84 -0.25 -10.69 -10.63
C LEU A 84 -0.71 -11.96 -9.92
N ARG A 85 0.15 -12.98 -9.80
CA ARG A 85 -0.18 -14.21 -9.06
C ARG A 85 -0.49 -13.93 -7.59
N LYS A 86 0.33 -13.11 -6.94
CA LYS A 86 0.13 -12.74 -5.53
C LYS A 86 -1.18 -11.96 -5.35
N LEU A 87 -1.44 -11.04 -6.26
CA LEU A 87 -2.65 -10.24 -6.30
C LEU A 87 -3.91 -11.09 -6.48
N MET A 88 -3.93 -12.00 -7.46
CA MET A 88 -5.06 -12.91 -7.68
C MET A 88 -5.30 -13.85 -6.48
N LYS A 89 -4.23 -14.43 -5.92
CA LYS A 89 -4.33 -15.27 -4.71
C LYS A 89 -4.94 -14.52 -3.53
N ARG A 90 -4.63 -13.22 -3.41
CA ARG A 90 -5.12 -12.37 -2.33
C ARG A 90 -6.54 -11.86 -2.56
N ALA A 91 -6.87 -11.49 -3.79
CA ALA A 91 -8.22 -11.05 -4.15
C ALA A 91 -9.22 -12.22 -4.11
N GLY A 92 -8.74 -13.45 -4.37
CA GLY A 92 -9.60 -14.63 -4.53
C GLY A 92 -10.44 -14.59 -5.81
N SER A 93 -10.14 -13.65 -6.71
CA SER A 93 -10.82 -13.45 -7.98
C SER A 93 -9.86 -12.93 -9.05
N VAL A 94 -10.25 -13.12 -10.30
CA VAL A 94 -9.60 -12.53 -11.47
C VAL A 94 -10.22 -11.14 -11.69
N PRO A 95 -9.43 -10.11 -12.06
CA PRO A 95 -10.00 -8.80 -12.36
C PRO A 95 -10.91 -8.90 -13.60
N LYS A 96 -11.76 -7.90 -13.84
CA LYS A 96 -12.40 -7.75 -15.16
C LYS A 96 -11.51 -6.94 -16.10
N ARG A 97 -10.77 -5.97 -15.55
CA ARG A 97 -9.95 -5.04 -16.33
C ARG A 97 -8.64 -4.73 -15.62
N ILE A 98 -7.57 -4.72 -16.41
CA ILE A 98 -6.25 -4.26 -15.96
C ILE A 98 -5.87 -3.03 -16.77
N ILE A 99 -5.52 -1.97 -16.05
CA ILE A 99 -4.96 -0.74 -16.59
C ILE A 99 -3.50 -0.72 -16.20
N THR A 100 -2.60 -0.67 -17.18
CA THR A 100 -1.16 -0.55 -16.89
C THR A 100 -0.58 0.62 -17.68
N ASP A 101 0.60 1.07 -17.27
CA ASP A 101 1.45 1.82 -18.17
C ASP A 101 1.87 0.92 -19.37
N MET A 102 2.33 1.52 -20.48
CA MET A 102 2.66 0.87 -21.75
C MET A 102 3.85 -0.12 -21.68
N LEU A 103 4.17 -0.64 -20.50
CA LEU A 103 5.26 -1.60 -20.31
C LEU A 103 4.95 -2.94 -20.99
N ARG A 104 5.83 -3.33 -21.92
CA ARG A 104 5.73 -4.57 -22.71
C ARG A 104 5.64 -5.84 -21.84
N SER A 105 6.20 -5.80 -20.63
CA SER A 105 6.17 -6.91 -19.66
C SER A 105 4.75 -7.34 -19.30
N TYR A 106 3.81 -6.41 -19.13
CA TYR A 106 2.41 -6.75 -18.81
C TYR A 106 1.70 -7.43 -19.99
N GLY A 107 1.93 -6.96 -21.22
CA GLY A 107 1.39 -7.59 -22.43
C GLY A 107 1.90 -9.03 -22.64
N ALA A 108 3.16 -9.30 -22.25
CA ALA A 108 3.71 -10.65 -22.29
C ALA A 108 3.09 -11.57 -21.21
N VAL A 109 2.83 -11.05 -20.00
CA VAL A 109 2.18 -11.82 -18.93
C VAL A 109 0.70 -12.08 -19.25
N LYS A 110 -0.02 -11.12 -19.82
CA LYS A 110 -1.42 -11.31 -20.24
C LYS A 110 -1.57 -12.47 -21.22
N ARG A 111 -0.70 -12.52 -22.23
CA ARG A 111 -0.67 -13.61 -23.22
C ARG A 111 -0.42 -14.98 -22.58
N GLU A 112 0.48 -15.04 -21.60
CA GLU A 112 0.83 -16.30 -20.93
C GLU A 112 -0.21 -16.78 -19.92
N LEU A 113 -0.85 -15.86 -19.18
CA LEU A 113 -1.87 -16.22 -18.20
C LEU A 113 -3.25 -16.47 -18.82
N LEU A 114 -3.38 -16.39 -20.16
CA LEU A 114 -4.63 -16.56 -20.93
C LEU A 114 -5.79 -15.75 -20.36
N LEU A 115 -5.47 -14.61 -19.75
CA LEU A 115 -6.46 -13.79 -19.10
C LEU A 115 -7.23 -13.04 -20.19
N GLN A 116 -8.52 -13.36 -20.36
CA GLN A 116 -9.48 -12.62 -21.21
C GLN A 116 -9.79 -11.24 -20.60
N LEU A 117 -8.75 -10.46 -20.33
CA LEU A 117 -8.84 -9.17 -19.67
C LEU A 117 -8.78 -8.06 -20.70
N ASP A 118 -9.69 -7.10 -20.56
CA ASP A 118 -9.50 -5.80 -21.18
C ASP A 118 -8.21 -5.20 -20.63
N HIS A 119 -7.22 -5.05 -21.50
CA HIS A 119 -5.98 -4.36 -21.17
C HIS A 119 -6.04 -3.00 -21.83
N LEU A 120 -6.14 -1.96 -21.02
CA LEU A 120 -6.16 -0.58 -21.49
C LEU A 120 -4.85 0.10 -21.11
N SER A 121 -4.13 0.56 -22.11
CA SER A 121 -2.93 1.38 -21.98
C SER A 121 -3.21 2.74 -22.61
N TYR A 122 -3.68 3.70 -21.82
CA TYR A 122 -3.86 5.09 -22.26
C TYR A 122 -3.25 6.03 -21.23
N LYS A 123 -2.54 7.06 -21.72
CA LYS A 123 -1.67 7.96 -20.92
C LYS A 123 -2.38 8.67 -19.76
N GLY A 124 -3.72 8.77 -19.76
CA GLY A 124 -4.51 9.35 -18.66
C GLY A 124 -5.13 8.34 -17.67
N LEU A 125 -5.21 7.04 -18.01
CA LEU A 125 -5.84 6.03 -17.15
C LEU A 125 -4.90 5.51 -16.05
N SER A 126 -3.59 5.71 -16.21
CA SER A 126 -2.55 5.38 -15.22
C SER A 126 -2.45 6.42 -14.10
N ASN A 127 -3.01 7.63 -14.27
CA ASN A 127 -3.00 8.70 -13.27
C ASN A 127 -3.42 8.22 -11.87
N ARG A 128 -4.29 7.20 -11.79
CA ARG A 128 -4.72 6.64 -10.49
C ARG A 128 -3.60 5.89 -9.79
N ALA A 129 -2.83 5.09 -10.52
CA ALA A 129 -1.68 4.39 -9.98
C ALA A 129 -0.54 5.38 -9.67
N GLU A 130 -0.31 6.36 -10.54
CA GLU A 130 0.70 7.40 -10.32
C GLU A 130 0.42 8.21 -9.04
N ASN A 131 -0.82 8.67 -8.86
CA ASN A 131 -1.25 9.38 -7.65
C ASN A 131 -1.15 8.52 -6.38
N SER A 132 -1.21 7.19 -6.52
CA SER A 132 -1.02 6.29 -5.37
C SER A 132 0.43 6.29 -4.85
N HIS A 133 1.39 6.75 -5.67
CA HIS A 133 2.80 6.84 -5.29
C HIS A 133 3.10 8.03 -4.39
N LEU A 134 2.34 9.12 -4.51
CA LEU A 134 2.62 10.37 -3.78
C LEU A 134 2.71 10.19 -2.25
N PRO A 135 1.80 9.47 -1.57
CA PRO A 135 1.90 9.25 -0.12
C PRO A 135 3.14 8.45 0.27
N PHE A 136 3.49 7.44 -0.53
CA PHE A 136 4.69 6.65 -0.35
C PHE A 136 5.95 7.52 -0.53
N ARG A 137 6.05 8.27 -1.65
CA ARG A 137 7.17 9.16 -1.95
C ARG A 137 7.36 10.24 -0.88
N LYS A 138 6.27 10.80 -0.34
CA LYS A 138 6.33 11.77 0.77
C LYS A 138 7.00 11.16 2.00
N ARG A 139 6.63 9.92 2.38
CA ARG A 139 7.24 9.23 3.53
C ARG A 139 8.68 8.81 3.26
N GLU A 140 8.95 8.27 2.07
CA GLU A 140 10.31 7.90 1.65
C GLU A 140 11.28 9.07 1.77
N ARG A 141 10.89 10.27 1.32
CA ARG A 141 11.69 11.50 1.43
C ARG A 141 11.96 11.89 2.89
N VAL A 142 10.94 11.86 3.75
CA VAL A 142 11.09 12.16 5.18
C VAL A 142 12.00 11.16 5.88
N MET A 143 11.95 9.89 5.45
CA MET A 143 12.80 8.82 5.99
C MET A 143 14.22 8.82 5.42
N GLN A 144 14.53 9.71 4.47
CA GLN A 144 15.83 9.79 3.78
C GLN A 144 16.24 8.46 3.10
N GLY A 145 15.25 7.75 2.57
CA GLY A 145 15.44 6.45 1.92
C GLY A 145 15.60 5.28 2.88
N HIS A 146 15.75 4.09 2.31
CA HIS A 146 15.87 2.84 3.07
C HIS A 146 17.28 2.25 2.92
N ARG A 147 17.77 1.62 3.98
CA ARG A 147 19.10 0.96 4.00
C ARG A 147 19.07 -0.48 3.49
N SER A 148 17.90 -1.12 3.46
CA SER A 148 17.75 -2.50 3.01
C SER A 148 16.43 -2.76 2.25
N PRO A 149 16.43 -3.70 1.28
CA PRO A 149 15.22 -4.11 0.56
C PRO A 149 14.12 -4.64 1.48
N ASP A 150 14.48 -5.46 2.47
CA ASP A 150 13.53 -6.02 3.44
C ASP A 150 12.94 -4.95 4.36
N GLY A 151 13.72 -3.91 4.66
CA GLY A 151 13.24 -2.74 5.40
C GLY A 151 12.16 -2.00 4.62
N LEU A 152 12.41 -1.74 3.32
CA LEU A 152 11.42 -1.09 2.45
C LEU A 152 10.19 -1.97 2.25
N GLN A 153 10.35 -3.27 2.01
CA GLN A 153 9.23 -4.19 1.78
C GLN A 153 8.33 -4.29 3.02
N ARG A 154 8.89 -4.31 4.24
CA ARG A 154 8.13 -4.23 5.49
C ARG A 154 7.39 -2.91 5.58
N PHE A 155 8.12 -1.80 5.48
CA PHE A 155 7.55 -0.46 5.53
C PHE A 155 6.34 -0.29 4.60
N VAL A 156 6.49 -0.66 3.33
CA VAL A 156 5.42 -0.55 2.34
C VAL A 156 4.22 -1.43 2.73
N SER A 157 4.47 -2.64 3.23
CA SER A 157 3.45 -3.61 3.65
C SER A 157 2.54 -3.10 4.77
N ILE A 158 3.08 -2.41 5.78
CA ILE A 158 2.25 -1.77 6.82
C ILE A 158 1.70 -0.44 6.37
N HIS A 159 2.50 0.37 5.67
CA HIS A 159 2.14 1.72 5.29
C HIS A 159 0.89 1.71 4.41
N SER A 160 0.81 0.82 3.43
CA SER A 160 -0.37 0.68 2.59
C SER A 160 -1.56 0.11 3.35
N ALA A 161 -1.37 -0.88 4.23
CA ALA A 161 -2.45 -1.45 5.05
C ALA A 161 -3.10 -0.39 5.96
N VAL A 162 -2.27 0.38 6.67
CA VAL A 162 -2.70 1.50 7.53
C VAL A 162 -3.38 2.57 6.68
N ARG A 163 -2.75 3.00 5.59
CA ARG A 163 -3.32 4.02 4.70
C ARG A 163 -4.67 3.59 4.15
N ASN A 164 -4.82 2.35 3.71
CA ASN A 164 -6.07 1.84 3.16
C ASN A 164 -7.18 1.84 4.23
N TYR A 165 -6.86 1.40 5.45
CA TYR A 165 -7.82 1.37 6.56
C TYR A 165 -8.31 2.77 6.93
N PHE A 166 -7.38 3.73 7.02
CA PHE A 166 -7.71 5.13 7.31
C PHE A 166 -8.07 5.95 6.05
N SER A 167 -8.12 5.32 4.86
CA SER A 167 -8.51 6.02 3.64
C SER A 167 -10.01 6.27 3.67
N VAL A 168 -10.36 7.51 3.95
CA VAL A 168 -11.73 7.97 3.93
C VAL A 168 -12.10 8.32 2.49
N PRO A 169 -13.23 7.81 1.95
CA PRO A 169 -13.72 8.26 0.65
C PRO A 169 -13.94 9.78 0.65
N THR A 170 -13.30 10.47 -0.29
CA THR A 170 -13.37 11.95 -0.43
C THR A 170 -14.79 12.49 -0.65
N ARG A 171 -15.74 11.64 -1.08
CA ARG A 171 -17.12 12.05 -1.39
C ARG A 171 -18.05 12.20 -0.18
N ARG A 172 -17.57 12.06 1.07
CA ARG A 172 -18.47 12.07 2.24
C ARG A 172 -17.86 12.69 3.48
N ARG A 173 -17.42 13.93 3.46
CA ARG A 173 -17.15 14.61 4.74
C ARG A 173 -17.45 16.11 4.67
N ALA A 174 -18.63 16.49 5.15
CA ALA A 174 -18.84 17.84 5.65
C ALA A 174 -17.85 18.09 6.80
N ALA A 175 -17.41 19.34 6.98
CA ALA A 175 -16.47 19.71 8.04
C ALA A 175 -16.95 19.25 9.43
N LEU A 176 -18.27 19.31 9.66
CA LEU A 176 -18.94 18.85 10.86
C LEU A 176 -18.72 17.35 11.13
N THR A 177 -18.87 16.50 10.12
CA THR A 177 -18.65 15.05 10.23
C THR A 177 -17.20 14.72 10.57
N ILE A 178 -16.23 15.49 10.05
CA ILE A 178 -14.81 15.31 10.40
C ILE A 178 -14.61 15.64 11.88
N ARG A 179 -15.21 16.75 12.35
CA ARG A 179 -15.09 17.20 13.74
C ARG A 179 -15.66 16.17 14.71
N TYR A 180 -16.88 15.67 14.47
CA TYR A 180 -17.49 14.64 15.32
C TYR A 180 -16.67 13.35 15.36
N HIS A 181 -16.23 12.83 14.21
CA HIS A 181 -15.37 11.64 14.19
C HIS A 181 -14.04 11.85 14.92
N ARG A 182 -13.46 13.06 14.86
CA ARG A 182 -12.24 13.36 15.63
C ARG A 182 -12.52 13.37 17.14
N MET A 183 -13.64 13.94 17.56
CA MET A 183 -14.04 13.95 18.97
C MET A 183 -14.28 12.53 19.49
N GLU A 184 -15.02 11.70 18.76
CA GLU A 184 -15.23 10.28 19.10
C GLU A 184 -13.90 9.53 19.22
N ALA A 185 -13.00 9.70 18.25
CA ALA A 185 -11.69 9.05 18.26
C ALA A 185 -10.82 9.50 19.45
N LEU A 186 -10.87 10.78 19.82
CA LEU A 186 -10.18 11.31 20.99
C LEU A 186 -10.78 10.76 22.29
N CYS A 187 -12.10 10.67 22.41
CA CYS A 187 -12.75 10.05 23.57
C CYS A 187 -12.38 8.57 23.69
N ALA A 188 -12.48 7.80 22.60
CA ALA A 188 -12.08 6.39 22.58
C ALA A 188 -10.59 6.23 22.95
N TRP A 189 -9.74 7.15 22.49
CA TRP A 189 -8.33 7.17 22.89
C TRP A 189 -8.15 7.42 24.38
N LYS A 190 -8.81 8.43 24.97
CA LYS A 190 -8.71 8.70 26.42
C LYS A 190 -9.05 7.48 27.25
N VAL A 191 -10.14 6.78 26.90
CA VAL A 191 -10.55 5.53 27.54
C VAL A 191 -9.48 4.45 27.39
N ALA A 192 -9.01 4.17 26.17
CA ALA A 192 -7.99 3.16 25.92
C ALA A 192 -6.63 3.51 26.57
N ALA A 193 -6.34 4.80 26.67
CA ALA A 193 -5.11 5.34 27.21
C ALA A 193 -5.13 5.43 28.74
N SER A 194 -6.29 5.25 29.39
CA SER A 194 -6.47 5.46 30.84
C SER A 194 -5.94 6.84 31.29
N ILE A 195 -6.05 7.83 30.40
CA ILE A 195 -5.69 9.22 30.68
C ILE A 195 -6.96 9.88 31.19
N ALA A 196 -6.96 10.26 32.48
CA ALA A 196 -8.02 11.06 33.08
C ALA A 196 -8.11 12.44 32.43
#